data_AF-A0A7K2XK14-F1
#
_entry.id   AF-A0A7K2XK14-F1
#
_cell.length_a   1.000
_cell.length_b   1.000
_cell.length_c   1.000
_cell.angle_alpha   90.00
_cell.angle_beta   90.00
_cell.angle_gamma   90.00
#
_symmetry.space_group_name_H-M   'P 1'
#
loop_
_entity.id
_entity.type
_entity.pdbx_description
1 polymer ?
#
loop_
_entity_poly.entity_id
_entity_poly.type
_entity_poly.pdbx_seq_one_letter_code
_entity_poly.pdbx_strand_id
1 'polypeptide(L)' 'MAAIPAVSVANLRDLGGLPLAGGRAVRPGLVLRSAQLDRLDPGDPAVAGLGIRTVVDFRT' A
#
# COMPACT_ATOMS: atom_id res chain seq x y z
N MET A 1 -10.00 -4.51 2.06
CA MET A 1 -8.91 -4.12 1.13
C MET A 1 -9.31 -2.84 0.37
N ALA A 2 -9.15 -1.69 1.02
CA ALA A 2 -9.60 -0.40 0.51
C ALA A 2 -8.66 0.15 -0.56
N ALA A 3 -9.20 0.80 -1.60
CA ALA A 3 -8.39 1.50 -2.60
C ALA A 3 -7.90 2.83 -2.03
N ILE A 4 -6.64 3.17 -2.32
CA ILE A 4 -6.06 4.48 -2.03
C ILE A 4 -6.06 5.27 -3.35
N PRO A 5 -6.57 6.51 -3.37
CA PRO A 5 -6.70 7.30 -4.60
C PRO A 5 -5.36 7.95 -5.01
N ALA A 6 -4.30 7.15 -5.11
CA ALA A 6 -3.03 7.58 -5.67
C ALA A 6 -3.13 7.72 -7.20
N VAL A 7 -2.54 8.78 -7.72
CA VAL A 7 -2.55 9.08 -9.16
C VAL A 7 -1.37 8.38 -9.85
N SER A 8 -0.22 8.37 -9.18
CA SER A 8 1.04 7.87 -9.73
C SER A 8 1.27 6.37 -9.49
N VAL A 9 0.57 5.77 -8.54
CA VAL A 9 0.75 4.36 -8.14
C VAL A 9 -0.51 3.54 -8.46
N ALA A 10 -0.39 2.68 -9.47
CA ALA A 10 -1.49 1.81 -9.86
C ALA A 10 -1.79 0.73 -8.81
N ASN A 11 -3.09 0.43 -8.65
CA ASN A 11 -3.58 -0.64 -7.77
C ASN A 11 -3.09 -0.54 -6.32
N LEU A 12 -2.87 0.68 -5.81
CA LEU A 12 -2.51 0.92 -4.42
C LEU A 12 -3.69 0.64 -3.49
N ARG A 13 -3.50 -0.27 -2.53
CA ARG A 13 -4.55 -0.70 -1.60
C ARG A 13 -4.02 -0.93 -0.20
N ASP A 14 -4.85 -0.62 0.79
CA ASP A 14 -4.66 -1.03 2.17
C ASP A 14 -5.19 -2.46 2.38
N LEU A 15 -4.34 -3.34 2.92
CA LEU A 15 -4.68 -4.71 3.28
C LEU A 15 -5.38 -4.83 4.64
N GLY A 16 -5.62 -3.71 5.33
CA GLY A 16 -6.39 -3.64 6.56
C GLY A 16 -7.68 -4.48 6.53
N GLY A 17 -7.89 -5.23 7.60
CA GLY A 17 -9.05 -6.10 7.79
C GLY A 17 -8.96 -7.46 7.11
N LEU A 18 -7.90 -7.77 6.35
CA LEU A 18 -7.71 -9.12 5.84
C LEU A 18 -7.51 -10.10 7.01
N PRO A 19 -8.20 -11.27 6.99
CA PRO A 19 -8.13 -12.23 8.07
C PRO A 19 -6.75 -12.90 8.14
N LEU A 20 -6.32 -13.18 9.37
CA LEU A 20 -5.09 -13.88 9.72
C LEU A 20 -5.43 -15.08 10.62
N ALA A 21 -4.48 -16.00 10.78
CA ALA A 21 -4.62 -17.14 11.67
C ALA A 21 -4.93 -16.71 13.11
N GLY A 22 -5.81 -17.46 13.77
CA GLY A 22 -6.20 -17.23 15.17
C GLY A 22 -7.21 -16.10 15.35
N GLY A 23 -8.10 -15.86 14.38
CA GLY A 23 -9.14 -14.83 14.48
C GLY A 23 -8.61 -13.39 14.46
N ARG A 24 -7.34 -13.20 14.05
CA ARG A 24 -6.71 -11.89 13.93
C ARG A 24 -6.99 -11.29 12.56
N ALA A 25 -6.70 -10.01 12.40
CA ALA A 25 -6.76 -9.33 11.11
C ALA A 25 -5.57 -8.39 10.94
N VAL A 26 -5.23 -8.08 9.69
CA VAL A 26 -4.25 -7.03 9.37
C VAL A 26 -4.74 -5.71 9.93
N ARG A 27 -3.90 -5.04 10.71
CA ARG A 27 -4.18 -3.70 11.23
C ARG A 27 -4.28 -2.70 10.04
N PRO A 28 -5.36 -1.91 9.94
CA PRO A 28 -5.48 -0.88 8.90
C PRO A 28 -4.28 0.09 8.87
N GLY A 29 -3.88 0.50 7.67
CA GLY A 29 -2.76 1.40 7.42
C GLY A 29 -1.37 0.82 7.65
N LEU A 30 -1.24 -0.47 7.98
CA LEU A 30 0.06 -1.08 8.29
C LEU A 30 0.71 -1.78 7.09
N VAL A 31 -0.09 -2.45 6.25
CA VAL A 31 0.42 -3.21 5.10
C VAL A 31 -0.34 -2.77 3.87
N LEU A 32 0.42 -2.31 2.88
CA LEU A 32 -0.09 -1.83 1.60
C LEU A 32 0.42 -2.73 0.48
N ARG A 33 -0.32 -2.78 -0.62
CA ARG A 33 0.14 -3.38 -1.88
C ARG A 33 -0.07 -2.42 -3.04
N SER A 34 0.72 -2.56 -4.08
CA SER A 34 0.57 -1.82 -5.34
C SER A 34 0.98 -2.68 -6.53
N ALA A 35 0.88 -2.12 -7.73
CA ALA A 35 1.73 -2.52 -8.84
C ALA A 35 3.19 -2.04 -8.62
N GLN A 36 4.05 -2.15 -9.63
CA GLN A 36 5.40 -1.58 -9.60
C GLN A 36 5.38 -0.06 -9.42
N LEU A 37 6.48 0.48 -8.90
CA LEU A 37 6.65 1.90 -8.54
C LEU A 37 7.47 2.69 -9.58
N ASP A 38 7.59 2.18 -10.81
CA ASP A 38 8.34 2.81 -11.91
C ASP A 38 7.78 4.19 -12.32
N ARG A 39 6.52 4.47 -12.00
CA ARG A 39 5.83 5.75 -12.26
C ARG A 39 5.52 6.56 -11.00
N LEU A 40 6.04 6.16 -9.84
CA LEU A 40 5.80 6.88 -8.59
C LEU A 40 6.26 8.34 -8.74
N ASP A 41 5.34 9.26 -8.47
CA ASP A 41 5.65 10.66 -8.26
C ASP A 41 5.83 10.89 -6.75
N PRO A 42 7.02 11.25 -6.26
CA PRO A 42 7.22 11.58 -4.84
C PRO A 42 6.33 12.73 -4.33
N GLY A 43 5.81 13.57 -5.23
CA GLY A 43 4.87 14.64 -4.94
C GLY A 43 3.41 14.20 -4.82
N ASP A 44 3.07 12.93 -5.10
CA ASP A 44 1.71 12.42 -5.00
C ASP A 44 1.23 12.47 -3.53
N PRO A 45 0.26 13.36 -3.20
CA PRO A 45 -0.12 13.60 -1.81
C PRO A 45 -0.77 12.37 -1.17
N ALA A 46 -1.42 11.51 -1.96
CA ALA A 46 -2.04 10.29 -1.46
C ALA A 46 -0.99 9.25 -1.07
N VAL A 47 0.20 9.27 -1.69
CA VAL A 47 1.32 8.38 -1.34
C VAL A 47 2.17 9.00 -0.22
N ALA A 48 2.50 10.28 -0.33
CA ALA A 48 3.31 11.00 0.66
C ALA A 48 2.65 10.98 2.06
N GLY A 49 1.32 11.13 2.12
CA GLY A 49 0.55 11.07 3.37
C GLY A 49 0.56 9.72 4.09
N LEU A 50 0.99 8.64 3.42
CA LEU A 50 1.03 7.30 4.01
C LEU A 50 2.25 7.09 4.92
N GLY A 51 3.29 7.94 4.81
CA GLY A 51 4.48 7.84 5.64
C GLY A 51 5.25 6.52 5.48
N ILE A 52 5.21 5.93 4.27
CA ILE A 52 5.89 4.65 3.95
C ILE A 52 7.39 4.83 4.11
N ARG A 53 8.02 3.98 4.92
CA ARG A 53 9.48 3.97 5.15
C ARG A 53 10.19 2.73 4.64
N THR A 54 9.43 1.71 4.24
CA THR A 54 9.96 0.43 3.79
C THR A 54 9.16 -0.03 2.58
N VAL A 55 9.88 -0.34 1.50
CA VAL A 55 9.33 -0.95 0.29
C VAL A 55 10.02 -2.30 0.11
N VAL A 56 9.23 -3.34 -0.10
CA VAL A 56 9.73 -4.67 -0.46
C VAL A 56 9.42 -4.87 -1.93
N ASP A 57 10.46 -4.94 -2.75
CA ASP A 57 10.35 -5.15 -4.18
C ASP A 57 10.55 -6.63 -4.51
N PHE A 58 9.56 -7.24 -5.15
CA PHE A 58 9.58 -8.66 -5.53
C PHE A 58 9.92 -8.89 -7.00
N ARG A 59 10.28 -7.83 -7.75
CA ARG A 59 10.71 -7.95 -9.15
C ARG A 59 12.06 -8.68 -9.24
N THR A 60 12.28 -9.36 -10.37
CA THR A 60 13.51 -10.09 -10.70
C THR A 60 14.38 -9.30 -11.66
#